data_AF-A0A0F9MHJ9-F1
#
_entry.id   AF-A0A0F9MHJ9-F1
#
_cell.length_a   1.000
_cell.length_b   1.000
_cell.length_c   1.000
_cell.angle_alpha   90.00
_cell.angle_beta   90.00
_cell.angle_gamma   90.00
#
_symmetry.space_group_name_H-M   'P 1'
#
loop_
_entity.id
_entity.type
_entity.pdbx_description
1 polymer ?
#
loop_
_entity_poly.entity_id
_entity_poly.type
_entity_poly.pdbx_seq_one_letter_code
_entity_poly.pdbx_strand_id
1 'polypeptide(L)'
;MALTVRFPNGQAITYNDVNEKQRIVGGWELIKKDRRGEKWQVAIVLDSSGAILEWVNPCTIENPLEKITDRAALERLRSRLQEAGKNNPGALGDMKRELAGFNLKTYKWKKRRTR
;
A
#
# COMPACT_ATOMS: atom_id res chain seq x y z
N MET A 1 5.54 -10.10 -5.10
CA MET A 1 7.00 -10.07 -4.90
C MET A 1 7.59 -9.82 -6.27
N ALA A 2 8.48 -8.86 -6.42
CA ALA A 2 9.05 -8.55 -7.74
C ALA A 2 10.46 -9.13 -7.82
N LEU A 3 10.86 -9.61 -8.99
CA LEU A 3 12.21 -10.09 -9.26
C LEU A 3 12.95 -9.06 -10.10
N THR A 4 14.13 -8.64 -9.67
CA THR A 4 15.00 -7.74 -10.46
C THR A 4 16.19 -8.51 -11.01
N VAL A 5 16.44 -8.37 -12.30
CA VAL A 5 17.63 -8.87 -13.00
C VAL A 5 18.59 -7.71 -13.16
N ARG A 6 19.78 -7.78 -12.55
CA ARG A 6 20.83 -6.77 -12.67
C ARG A 6 21.95 -7.26 -13.57
N PHE A 7 22.28 -6.49 -14.59
CA PHE A 7 23.34 -6.80 -15.55
C PHE A 7 24.64 -6.06 -15.18
N PRO A 8 25.82 -6.60 -15.55
CA PRO A 8 27.12 -5.97 -15.27
C PRO A 8 27.29 -4.55 -15.85
N ASN A 9 26.54 -4.23 -16.90
CA ASN A 9 26.53 -2.91 -17.52
C ASN A 9 25.71 -1.86 -16.75
N GLY A 10 25.19 -2.20 -15.57
CA GLY A 10 24.37 -1.31 -14.73
C GLY A 10 22.88 -1.28 -15.10
N GLN A 11 22.44 -2.00 -16.13
CA GLN A 11 21.02 -2.14 -16.43
C GLN A 11 20.33 -3.02 -15.38
N ALA A 12 19.12 -2.63 -14.99
CA ALA A 12 18.27 -3.41 -14.10
C ALA A 12 16.87 -3.53 -14.71
N ILE A 13 16.35 -4.75 -14.79
CA ILE A 13 14.99 -5.03 -15.28
C ILE A 13 14.20 -5.67 -14.16
N THR A 14 13.07 -5.06 -13.79
CA THR A 14 12.18 -5.58 -12.74
C THR A 14 10.95 -6.25 -13.34
N TYR A 15 10.74 -7.51 -12.97
CA TYR A 15 9.59 -8.33 -13.34
C TYR A 15 8.63 -8.43 -12.15
N ASN A 16 7.52 -7.70 -12.21
CA ASN A 16 6.53 -7.64 -11.12
C ASN A 16 5.69 -8.91 -10.99
N ASP A 17 5.56 -9.66 -12.09
CA ASP A 17 4.69 -10.83 -12.19
C ASP A 17 5.42 -12.16 -11.98
N VAL A 18 6.75 -12.14 -11.95
CA VAL A 18 7.56 -13.34 -11.71
C VAL A 18 7.49 -13.70 -10.23
N ASN A 19 7.17 -14.95 -9.95
CA ASN A 19 7.06 -15.46 -8.58
C ASN A 19 7.79 -16.79 -8.37
N GLU A 20 8.40 -17.35 -9.42
CA GLU A 20 9.23 -18.54 -9.37
C GLU A 20 10.43 -18.37 -10.33
N LYS A 21 11.58 -18.94 -9.98
CA LYS A 21 12.73 -19.08 -10.89
C LYS A 21 13.19 -20.54 -10.91
N GLN A 22 13.50 -21.05 -12.08
CA GLN A 22 13.94 -22.43 -12.27
C GLN A 22 15.31 -22.46 -12.95
N ARG A 23 16.21 -23.33 -12.48
CA ARG A 23 17.52 -23.52 -13.12
C ARG A 23 17.32 -24.31 -14.41
N ILE A 24 17.87 -23.79 -15.50
CA ILE A 24 17.94 -24.49 -16.78
C ILE A 24 19.40 -24.63 -17.21
N VAL A 25 19.65 -25.45 -18.23
CA VAL A 25 21.00 -25.57 -18.80
C VAL A 25 21.43 -24.20 -19.35
N GLY A 26 22.51 -23.65 -18.81
CA GLY A 26 23.08 -22.37 -19.24
C GLY A 26 22.38 -21.11 -18.69
N GLY A 27 21.48 -21.23 -17.71
CA GLY A 27 20.85 -20.05 -17.13
C GLY A 27 19.71 -20.30 -16.16
N TRP A 28 18.81 -19.33 -16.10
CA TRP A 28 17.61 -19.31 -15.28
C TRP A 28 16.38 -18.99 -16.12
N GLU A 29 15.33 -19.76 -15.91
CA GLU A 29 14.00 -19.47 -16.41
C GLU A 29 13.20 -18.71 -15.34
N LEU A 30 12.58 -17.60 -15.74
CA LEU A 30 11.73 -16.77 -14.88
C LEU A 30 10.27 -17.10 -15.17
N ILE A 31 9.54 -17.50 -14.13
CA ILE A 31 8.20 -18.09 -14.26
C ILE A 31 7.18 -17.26 -13.48
N LYS A 32 6.04 -17.03 -14.13
CA LYS A 32 4.80 -16.63 -13.47
C LYS A 32 3.98 -17.89 -13.25
N LYS A 33 3.67 -18.20 -11.99
CA LYS A 33 2.78 -19.29 -11.61
C LYS A 33 1.51 -18.74 -11.00
N ASP A 34 0.34 -19.16 -11.47
CA ASP A 34 -0.92 -18.77 -10.83
C ASP A 34 -1.25 -19.63 -9.60
N ARG A 35 -2.40 -19.35 -8.97
CA ARG A 35 -2.88 -20.12 -7.81
C ARG A 35 -3.36 -21.53 -8.15
N ARG A 36 -3.65 -21.81 -9.42
CA ARG A 36 -4.07 -23.12 -9.92
C ARG A 36 -2.87 -23.99 -10.31
N GLY A 37 -1.68 -23.41 -10.36
CA GLY A 37 -0.42 -24.06 -10.66
C GLY A 37 -0.01 -23.97 -12.13
N GLU A 38 -0.75 -23.26 -12.97
CA GLU A 38 -0.37 -22.99 -14.35
C GLU A 38 0.87 -22.10 -14.37
N LYS A 39 1.84 -22.47 -15.21
CA LYS A 39 3.14 -21.81 -15.33
C LYS A 39 3.27 -21.16 -16.71
N TRP A 40 3.69 -19.90 -16.73
CA TRP A 40 4.09 -19.19 -17.94
C TRP A 40 5.54 -18.75 -17.82
N GLN A 41 6.33 -19.04 -18.85
CA GLN A 41 7.68 -18.48 -18.99
C GLN A 41 7.55 -16.98 -19.29
N VAL A 42 8.23 -16.16 -18.51
CA VAL A 42 8.26 -14.70 -18.67
C VAL A 42 9.56 -14.27 -19.37
N ALA A 43 10.68 -14.87 -18.98
CA ALA A 43 12.00 -14.55 -19.53
C ALA A 43 13.01 -15.66 -19.23
N ILE A 44 14.12 -15.65 -19.97
CA ILE A 44 15.30 -16.48 -19.72
C ILE A 44 16.49 -15.55 -19.46
N VAL A 45 17.27 -15.85 -18.43
CA VAL A 45 18.50 -15.15 -18.07
C VAL A 45 19.67 -16.14 -18.21
N LEU A 46 20.52 -15.92 -19.21
CA LEU A 46 21.67 -16.80 -19.46
C LEU A 46 22.82 -16.52 -18.50
N ASP A 47 23.56 -17.56 -18.09
CA ASP A 47 24.73 -17.41 -17.20
C ASP A 47 25.83 -16.55 -17.83
N SER A 48 25.97 -16.61 -19.15
CA SER A 48 26.93 -15.80 -19.91
C SER A 48 26.67 -14.30 -19.83
N SER A 49 25.46 -13.88 -19.42
CA SER A 49 25.15 -12.46 -19.22
C SER A 49 25.81 -11.86 -17.98
N GLY A 50 26.30 -12.70 -17.04
CA GLY A 50 26.81 -12.25 -15.75
C GLY A 50 25.75 -11.59 -14.86
N ALA A 51 24.46 -11.77 -15.18
CA ALA A 51 23.38 -11.10 -14.47
C ALA A 51 23.09 -11.74 -13.11
N ILE A 52 22.71 -10.90 -12.15
CA ILE A 52 22.34 -11.29 -10.79
C ILE A 52 20.82 -11.17 -10.62
N LEU A 53 20.22 -12.15 -9.93
CA LEU A 53 18.78 -12.25 -9.69
C LEU A 53 18.46 -11.87 -8.24
N GLU A 54 17.80 -10.74 -8.04
CA GLU A 54 17.44 -10.20 -6.72
C GLU A 54 15.93 -10.19 -6.52
N TRP A 55 15.45 -10.89 -5.50
CA TRP A 55 14.07 -10.75 -5.06
C TRP A 55 13.92 -9.44 -4.29
N VAL A 56 13.13 -8.53 -4.82
CA VAL A 56 12.73 -7.33 -4.10
C VAL A 56 11.59 -7.73 -3.18
N ASN A 57 11.91 -7.82 -1.88
CA ASN A 57 10.87 -7.80 -0.87
C ASN A 57 10.08 -6.51 -1.07
N PRO A 58 8.76 -6.57 -1.33
CA PRO A 58 7.97 -5.35 -1.39
C PRO A 58 8.21 -4.63 -0.06
N CYS A 59 8.56 -3.34 -0.13
CA CYS A 59 8.58 -2.52 1.08
C CYS A 59 7.20 -2.68 1.72
N THR A 60 7.15 -3.29 2.90
CA THR A 60 5.92 -3.35 3.66
C THR A 60 5.62 -1.90 4.05
N ILE A 61 4.81 -1.22 3.25
CA ILE A 61 4.18 0.00 3.69
C ILE A 61 3.17 -0.48 4.72
N GLU A 62 3.60 -0.60 5.98
CA GLU A 62 2.66 -0.67 7.08
C GLU A 62 1.86 0.62 6.99
N ASN A 63 0.63 0.55 6.49
CA ASN A 63 -0.24 1.71 6.54
C ASN A 63 -0.51 1.95 8.03
N PRO A 64 0.03 3.03 8.62
CA PRO A 64 -0.08 3.24 10.07
C PRO A 64 -1.53 3.45 10.51
N LEU A 65 -2.45 3.63 9.56
CA LEU A 65 -3.88 3.79 9.77
C LEU A 65 -4.66 2.47 9.64
N GLU A 66 -4.06 1.39 9.12
CA GLU A 66 -4.76 0.11 8.87
C GLU A 66 -5.20 -0.58 10.17
N LYS A 67 -4.47 -0.35 11.26
CA LYS A 67 -4.81 -0.85 12.60
C LYS A 67 -5.69 0.12 13.40
N ILE A 68 -5.97 1.32 12.88
CA ILE A 68 -6.82 2.30 13.55
C ILE A 68 -8.27 2.00 13.17
N THR A 69 -8.98 1.31 14.06
CA THR A 69 -10.44 1.17 13.92
C THR A 69 -11.12 2.52 14.10
N ASP A 70 -12.27 2.74 13.45
CA ASP A 70 -13.10 3.94 13.63
C ASP A 70 -13.39 4.21 15.12
N ARG A 71 -13.58 3.14 15.90
CA ARG A 71 -13.78 3.22 17.35
C ARG A 71 -12.55 3.77 18.08
N ALA A 72 -11.35 3.30 17.75
CA ALA A 72 -10.11 3.80 18.35
C ALA A 72 -9.85 5.26 17.96
N ALA A 73 -10.14 5.65 16.72
CA ALA A 73 -10.06 7.04 16.27
C ALA A 73 -11.04 7.95 17.02
N LEU A 74 -12.29 7.49 17.20
CA LEU A 74 -13.33 8.23 17.93
C LEU A 74 -13.00 8.40 19.41
N GLU A 75 -12.46 7.37 20.08
CA GLU A 75 -12.05 7.49 21.48
C GLU A 75 -10.85 8.44 21.65
N ARG A 76 -9.88 8.42 20.72
CA ARG A 76 -8.75 9.38 20.73
C ARG A 76 -9.20 10.81 20.48
N LEU A 77 -10.19 10.98 19.60
CA LEU A 77 -10.81 12.28 19.35
C LEU A 77 -11.53 12.76 20.62
N ARG A 78 -12.31 11.88 21.26
CA ARG A 78 -13.06 12.16 22.48
C ARG A 78 -12.16 12.59 23.63
N SER A 79 -11.05 11.89 23.88
CA SER A 79 -10.12 12.24 24.96
C SER A 79 -9.49 13.63 24.74
N ARG A 80 -9.01 13.90 23.52
CA ARG A 80 -8.46 15.22 23.15
C ARG A 80 -9.50 16.33 23.22
N LEU A 81 -10.76 16.03 22.87
CA LEU A 81 -11.86 16.99 22.96
C LEU A 81 -12.26 17.28 24.41
N GLN A 82 -12.18 16.31 25.31
CA GLN A 82 -12.40 16.54 26.75
C GLN A 82 -11.31 17.41 27.36
N GLU A 83 -10.05 17.20 26.97
CA GLU A 83 -8.92 18.03 27.40
C GLU A 83 -9.02 19.45 26.81
N ALA A 84 -9.32 19.58 25.51
CA ALA A 84 -9.48 20.87 24.84
C ALA A 84 -10.69 21.64 25.38
N GLY A 85 -11.83 20.98 25.62
CA GLY A 85 -13.03 21.61 26.17
C GLY A 85 -12.88 22.08 27.62
N LYS A 86 -12.02 21.42 28.42
CA LYS A 86 -11.66 21.89 29.77
C LYS A 86 -10.82 23.17 29.72
N ASN A 87 -9.93 23.30 28.74
CA ASN A 87 -9.01 24.43 28.61
C ASN A 87 -9.55 25.58 27.75
N ASN A 88 -10.52 25.30 26.88
CA ASN A 88 -11.17 26.28 26.00
C ASN A 88 -12.62 25.85 25.70
N PRO A 89 -13.60 26.36 26.44
CA PRO A 89 -15.02 26.00 26.28
C PRO A 89 -15.59 26.26 24.87
N GLY A 90 -14.99 27.19 24.11
CA GLY A 90 -15.43 27.54 22.75
C GLY A 90 -14.97 26.54 21.67
N ALA A 91 -13.88 25.80 21.93
CA ALA A 91 -13.26 24.93 20.93
C ALA A 91 -14.18 23.81 20.42
N LEU A 92 -15.05 23.28 21.30
CA LEU A 92 -16.05 22.27 20.91
C LEU A 92 -17.11 22.85 19.97
N GLY A 93 -17.49 24.12 20.16
CA GLY A 93 -18.45 24.82 19.30
C GLY A 93 -17.89 25.13 17.92
N ASP A 94 -16.63 25.53 17.85
CA ASP A 94 -15.93 25.83 16.59
C ASP A 94 -15.72 24.56 15.77
N MET A 95 -15.28 23.48 16.40
CA MET A 95 -15.09 22.20 15.71
C MET A 95 -16.41 21.59 15.23
N LYS A 96 -17.51 21.74 16.00
CA LYS A 96 -18.85 21.36 15.54
C LYS A 96 -19.26 22.14 14.28
N ARG A 97 -18.94 23.45 14.22
CA ARG A 97 -19.18 24.29 13.03
C ARG A 97 -18.35 23.84 11.84
N GLU A 98 -17.07 23.55 12.02
CA GLU A 98 -16.20 23.09 10.94
C GLU A 98 -16.63 21.73 10.37
N LEU A 99 -16.96 20.77 11.24
CA LEU A 99 -17.46 19.46 10.81
C LEU A 99 -18.81 19.58 10.09
N ALA A 100 -19.70 20.46 10.54
CA ALA A 100 -20.94 20.75 9.83
C ALA A 100 -20.67 21.37 8.44
N GLY A 101 -19.71 22.31 8.36
CA GLY A 101 -19.27 22.91 7.10
C GLY A 101 -18.66 21.89 6.13
N PHE A 102 -17.82 20.98 6.63
CA PHE A 102 -17.26 19.89 5.84
C PHE A 102 -18.35 18.94 5.33
N ASN A 103 -19.30 18.56 6.18
CA ASN A 103 -20.40 17.68 5.78
C ASN A 103 -21.37 18.34 4.78
N LEU A 104 -21.59 19.65 4.87
CA LEU A 104 -22.36 20.39 3.86
C LEU A 104 -21.70 20.35 2.46
N LYS A 105 -20.36 20.32 2.40
CA LYS A 105 -19.61 20.26 1.14
C LYS A 105 -19.51 18.85 0.58
N THR A 106 -19.35 17.85 1.44
CA THR A 106 -19.00 16.48 1.05
C THR A 106 -20.15 15.47 1.11
N TYR A 107 -21.25 15.81 1.80
CA TYR A 107 -22.45 14.98 1.95
C TYR A 107 -22.22 13.57 2.49
N LYS A 108 -21.10 13.34 3.19
CA LYS A 108 -20.73 12.00 3.65
C LYS A 108 -21.62 11.47 4.78
N TRP A 109 -22.22 12.34 5.60
CA TRP A 109 -22.94 11.92 6.81
C TRP A 109 -24.45 12.22 6.77
N LYS A 110 -24.91 13.15 5.92
CA LYS A 110 -26.35 13.37 5.64
C LYS A 110 -26.56 13.76 4.18
N LYS A 111 -27.51 13.10 3.50
CA LYS A 111 -27.99 13.53 2.18
C LYS A 111 -28.63 14.92 2.30
N ARG A 112 -28.39 15.78 1.31
CA ARG A 112 -29.01 17.11 1.23
C ARG A 112 -30.53 16.93 1.16
N ARG A 113 -31.29 17.60 2.02
CA ARG A 113 -32.74 17.70 1.85
C ARG A 113 -32.99 18.50 0.57
N THR A 114 -33.37 17.79 -0.50
CA THR A 114 -33.97 18.39 -1.69
C THR A 114 -35.33 18.97 -1.28
N ARG A 115 -35.49 20.27 -1.52
CA ARG A 115 -36.80 20.94 -1.46
C ARG A 115 -37.61 20.54 -2.68
#